data_AF-F4XBY8-F1
#
_entry.id   AF-F4XBY8-F1
#
_cell.length_a   1.000
_cell.length_b   1.000
_cell.length_c   1.000
_cell.angle_alpha   90.00
_cell.angle_beta   90.00
_cell.angle_gamma   90.00
#
_symmetry.space_group_name_H-M   'P 1'
#
loop_
_entity.id
_entity.type
_entity.pdbx_description
1 polymer ?
#
loop_
_entity_poly.entity_id
_entity_poly.type
_entity_poly.pdbx_seq_one_letter_code
_entity_poly.pdbx_strand_id
1 'polypeptide(L)'
;MSNFFEQELRKLFADGSVIHDPVFVGRACLGGLDRNRQVRAEFVTLGHADHYAALRLTLLDNDQGVLDKLTLRFKDVWGKQKIPNNPYLRDGVDPHIWVDGNRIDWYAYHPTQEDYRQLRQMASDYVETFRIQVPAKDHGPKLVYICAPLRGEVEKNIEFARQKAQEVFQAGDIPVCPHLMFPPIADPGDPAQDLAAREMGLRLVEKCQQVNVYGPVTEGMWAEIHRANKLDIPVVTDSQPKGRTTPRRKKSAKREEVK
;
A
#
# COMPACT_ATOMS: atom_id res chain seq x y z
N MET A 1 -17.89 18.13 -9.99
CA MET A 1 -19.17 17.47 -9.68
C MET A 1 -19.03 16.00 -10.02
N SER A 2 -19.32 15.11 -9.07
CA SER A 2 -19.32 13.66 -9.31
C SER A 2 -20.64 13.25 -9.99
N ASN A 3 -20.57 12.36 -10.98
CA ASN A 3 -21.78 11.86 -11.65
C ASN A 3 -22.49 10.78 -10.80
N PHE A 4 -23.73 10.42 -11.16
CA PHE A 4 -24.55 9.47 -10.41
C PHE A 4 -23.83 8.13 -10.14
N PHE A 5 -23.21 7.53 -11.15
CA PHE A 5 -22.51 6.25 -10.98
C PHE A 5 -21.33 6.35 -10.01
N GLU A 6 -20.57 7.44 -10.09
CA GLU A 6 -19.50 7.71 -9.14
C GLU A 6 -20.04 7.84 -7.71
N GLN A 7 -21.17 8.52 -7.51
CA GLN A 7 -21.79 8.64 -6.18
C GLN A 7 -22.20 7.28 -5.62
N GLU A 8 -22.82 6.43 -6.44
CA GLU A 8 -23.22 5.08 -6.02
C GLU A 8 -22.00 4.18 -5.75
N LEU A 9 -20.93 4.27 -6.55
CA LEU A 9 -19.67 3.55 -6.29
C LEU A 9 -18.97 4.02 -5.01
N ARG A 10 -19.03 5.32 -4.70
CA ARG A 10 -18.48 5.86 -3.45
C ARG A 10 -19.17 5.30 -2.22
N LYS A 11 -20.49 5.06 -2.27
CA LYS A 11 -21.22 4.40 -1.18
C LYS A 11 -20.69 2.99 -0.88
N LEU A 12 -20.16 2.29 -1.89
CA LEU A 12 -19.61 0.95 -1.75
C LEU A 12 -18.15 0.94 -1.30
N PHE A 13 -17.32 1.82 -1.86
CA PHE A 13 -15.86 1.64 -1.82
C PHE A 13 -15.07 2.83 -1.26
N ALA A 14 -15.68 3.97 -0.95
CA ALA A 14 -14.94 5.18 -0.60
C ALA A 14 -14.10 5.08 0.69
N ASP A 15 -14.41 4.14 1.58
CA ASP A 15 -13.66 3.95 2.83
C ASP A 15 -12.39 3.10 2.67
N GLY A 16 -12.13 2.59 1.46
CA GLY A 16 -10.89 1.91 1.14
C GLY A 16 -10.75 0.49 1.72
N SER A 17 -11.80 -0.07 2.33
CA SER A 17 -11.68 -1.38 2.98
C SER A 17 -11.63 -2.54 1.98
N VAL A 18 -12.39 -2.45 0.90
CA VAL A 18 -12.48 -3.50 -0.15
C VAL A 18 -11.47 -3.23 -1.26
N ILE A 19 -11.43 -1.99 -1.74
CA ILE A 19 -10.51 -1.52 -2.79
C ILE A 19 -9.61 -0.47 -2.14
N HIS A 20 -8.31 -0.70 -2.05
CA HIS A 20 -7.38 0.22 -1.39
C HIS A 20 -7.12 1.48 -2.23
N ASP A 21 -6.98 2.62 -1.56
CA ASP A 21 -6.77 3.94 -2.17
C ASP A 21 -7.66 4.19 -3.41
N PRO A 22 -8.99 4.10 -3.25
CA PRO A 22 -9.92 4.08 -4.36
C PRO A 22 -9.95 5.43 -5.09
N VAL A 23 -9.77 5.38 -6.40
CA VAL A 23 -9.90 6.50 -7.33
C VAL A 23 -11.16 6.30 -8.15
N PHE A 24 -11.98 7.35 -8.23
CA PHE A 24 -13.24 7.33 -8.96
C PHE A 24 -13.13 8.21 -10.20
N VAL A 25 -13.35 7.63 -11.38
CA VAL A 25 -13.26 8.32 -12.66
C VAL A 25 -14.44 7.93 -13.53
N GLY A 26 -15.32 8.89 -13.82
CA GLY A 26 -16.51 8.64 -14.63
C GLY A 26 -17.41 7.58 -13.99
N ARG A 27 -17.56 6.43 -14.64
CA ARG A 27 -18.44 5.34 -14.19
C ARG A 27 -17.70 4.17 -13.52
N ALA A 28 -16.43 4.36 -13.22
CA ALA A 28 -15.56 3.33 -12.66
C ALA A 28 -14.91 3.79 -11.35
N CYS A 29 -14.70 2.82 -10.47
CA CYS A 29 -13.84 2.90 -9.29
C CYS A 29 -12.65 1.98 -9.55
N LEU A 30 -11.44 2.46 -9.35
CA LEU A 30 -10.20 1.68 -9.45
C LEU A 30 -9.38 1.86 -8.20
N GLY A 31 -8.66 0.83 -7.77
CA GLY A 31 -7.69 0.95 -6.68
C GLY A 31 -6.92 -0.35 -6.47
N GLY A 32 -6.11 -0.37 -5.41
CA GLY A 32 -5.24 -1.50 -5.09
C GLY A 32 -6.00 -2.74 -4.61
N LEU A 33 -5.59 -3.90 -5.11
CA LEU A 33 -5.83 -5.20 -4.49
C LEU A 33 -4.68 -5.51 -3.53
N ASP A 34 -3.46 -5.55 -4.06
CA ASP A 34 -2.18 -5.68 -3.37
C ASP A 34 -1.01 -5.40 -4.35
N ARG A 35 0.19 -5.96 -4.13
CA ARG A 35 1.39 -5.64 -4.91
C ARG A 35 1.16 -5.94 -6.40
N ASN A 36 1.28 -4.91 -7.23
CA ASN A 36 1.11 -4.95 -8.68
C ASN A 36 -0.29 -5.36 -9.17
N ARG A 37 -1.28 -5.46 -8.29
CA ARG A 37 -2.64 -5.88 -8.65
C ARG A 37 -3.68 -4.85 -8.24
N GLN A 38 -4.69 -4.69 -9.09
CA GLN A 38 -5.71 -3.67 -8.96
C GLN A 38 -7.11 -4.29 -9.10
N VAL A 39 -8.09 -3.58 -8.56
CA VAL A 39 -9.51 -3.89 -8.76
C VAL A 39 -10.15 -2.72 -9.49
N ARG A 40 -10.92 -3.03 -10.53
CA ARG A 40 -11.85 -2.09 -11.17
C ARG A 40 -13.28 -2.51 -10.89
N ALA A 41 -14.09 -1.60 -10.35
CA ALA A 41 -15.51 -1.78 -10.15
C ALA A 41 -16.32 -0.83 -11.02
N GLU A 42 -17.36 -1.32 -11.68
CA GLU A 42 -18.26 -0.52 -12.51
C GLU A 42 -19.67 -1.13 -12.55
N PHE A 43 -20.69 -0.29 -12.67
CA PHE A 43 -22.04 -0.78 -12.93
C PHE A 43 -22.20 -1.11 -14.42
N VAL A 44 -22.86 -2.23 -14.74
CA VAL A 44 -22.97 -2.74 -16.11
C VAL A 44 -24.40 -3.12 -16.50
N THR A 45 -24.70 -2.98 -17.79
CA THR A 45 -25.93 -3.48 -18.41
C THR A 45 -25.84 -4.98 -18.68
N LEU A 46 -26.98 -5.69 -18.68
CA LEU A 46 -27.08 -7.12 -18.99
C LEU A 46 -27.97 -7.36 -20.21
N GLY A 47 -27.56 -6.84 -21.36
CA GLY A 47 -28.27 -7.01 -22.64
C GLY A 47 -29.41 -6.03 -22.91
N HIS A 48 -29.70 -5.13 -21.96
CA HIS A 48 -30.66 -4.04 -22.12
C HIS A 48 -29.91 -2.72 -22.01
N ALA A 49 -29.88 -1.95 -23.10
CA ALA A 49 -29.23 -0.65 -23.13
C ALA A 49 -29.79 0.21 -21.99
N ASP A 50 -28.92 0.96 -21.34
CA ASP A 50 -29.27 1.93 -20.29
C ASP A 50 -29.90 1.36 -19.00
N HIS A 51 -30.05 0.03 -18.89
CA HIS A 51 -30.50 -0.67 -17.69
C HIS A 51 -29.32 -1.36 -17.00
N TYR A 52 -28.67 -0.66 -16.07
CA TYR A 52 -27.51 -1.15 -15.34
C TYR A 52 -27.98 -2.02 -14.17
N ALA A 53 -27.93 -3.33 -14.35
CA ALA A 53 -28.54 -4.32 -13.47
C ALA A 53 -27.51 -5.13 -12.65
N ALA A 54 -26.23 -4.76 -12.71
CA ALA A 54 -25.17 -5.45 -12.00
C ALA A 54 -24.00 -4.55 -11.65
N LEU A 55 -23.27 -4.94 -10.61
CA LEU A 55 -21.93 -4.47 -10.32
C LEU A 55 -20.92 -5.48 -10.89
N ARG A 56 -19.98 -5.01 -11.71
CA ARG A 56 -18.86 -5.82 -12.21
C ARG A 56 -17.58 -5.45 -11.49
N LEU A 57 -16.87 -6.46 -11.01
CA LEU A 57 -15.51 -6.37 -10.52
C LEU A 57 -14.59 -7.00 -11.56
N THR A 58 -13.50 -6.32 -11.91
CA THR A 58 -12.43 -6.83 -12.78
C THR A 58 -11.14 -6.76 -12.00
N LEU A 59 -10.52 -7.91 -11.79
CA LEU A 59 -9.21 -8.02 -11.15
C LEU A 59 -8.14 -7.90 -12.23
N LEU A 60 -7.14 -7.08 -11.96
CA LEU A 60 -6.10 -6.69 -12.89
C LEU A 60 -4.74 -6.96 -12.26
N ASP A 61 -3.83 -7.48 -13.05
CA ASP A 61 -2.40 -7.51 -12.80
C ASP A 61 -1.73 -6.53 -13.78
N ASN A 62 -0.80 -5.72 -13.29
CA ASN A 62 -0.16 -4.69 -14.11
C ASN A 62 0.64 -5.26 -15.29
N ASP A 63 1.16 -6.49 -15.15
CA ASP A 63 2.01 -7.14 -16.13
C ASP A 63 1.22 -8.13 -16.99
N GLN A 64 0.22 -8.79 -16.41
CA GLN A 64 -0.57 -9.85 -17.09
C GLN A 64 -1.96 -9.39 -17.57
N GLY A 65 -2.40 -8.18 -17.21
CA GLY A 65 -3.70 -7.65 -17.61
C GLY A 65 -4.85 -8.22 -16.76
N VAL A 66 -5.95 -8.61 -17.39
CA VAL A 66 -7.13 -9.09 -16.64
C VAL A 66 -6.88 -10.49 -16.08
N LEU A 67 -6.98 -10.62 -14.76
CA LEU A 67 -6.92 -11.91 -14.07
C LEU A 67 -8.28 -12.60 -14.03
N ASP A 68 -9.31 -11.88 -13.60
CA ASP A 68 -10.68 -12.44 -13.48
C ASP A 68 -11.76 -11.34 -13.51
N LYS A 69 -13.01 -11.76 -13.72
CA LYS A 69 -14.18 -10.88 -13.68
C LYS A 69 -15.35 -11.52 -12.94
N LEU A 70 -15.87 -10.84 -11.93
CA LEU A 70 -17.14 -11.18 -11.28
C LEU A 70 -18.22 -10.17 -11.67
N THR A 71 -19.43 -10.66 -11.98
CA THR A 71 -20.61 -9.82 -12.20
C THR A 71 -21.69 -10.19 -11.18
N LEU A 72 -21.91 -9.30 -10.21
CA LEU A 72 -22.94 -9.41 -9.18
C LEU A 72 -24.23 -8.77 -9.69
N ARG A 73 -25.20 -9.59 -10.11
CA ARG A 73 -26.50 -9.10 -10.57
C ARG A 73 -27.34 -8.68 -9.37
N PHE A 74 -27.92 -7.49 -9.41
CA PHE A 74 -28.68 -6.97 -8.26
C PHE A 74 -29.85 -7.86 -7.87
N LYS A 75 -30.53 -8.48 -8.84
CA LYS A 75 -31.60 -9.44 -8.57
C LYS A 75 -31.13 -10.72 -7.86
N ASP A 76 -29.87 -11.10 -7.99
CA ASP A 76 -29.33 -12.28 -7.30
C ASP A 76 -28.94 -11.91 -5.86
N VAL A 77 -28.54 -10.65 -5.62
CA VAL A 77 -28.18 -10.15 -4.28
C VAL A 77 -29.42 -9.79 -3.47
N TRP A 78 -30.34 -9.00 -4.05
CA TRP A 78 -31.48 -8.43 -3.35
C TRP A 78 -32.80 -9.10 -3.71
N GLY A 79 -32.84 -10.00 -4.70
CA GLY A 79 -34.09 -10.54 -5.22
C GLY A 79 -34.89 -9.53 -6.04
N LYS A 80 -36.08 -9.96 -6.48
CA LYS A 80 -37.06 -9.08 -7.12
C LYS A 80 -37.77 -8.24 -6.06
N GLN A 81 -37.80 -6.93 -6.26
CA GLN A 81 -38.32 -5.97 -5.28
C GLN A 81 -39.78 -5.65 -5.52
N LYS A 82 -40.60 -5.75 -4.46
CA LYS A 82 -42.02 -5.35 -4.52
C LYS A 82 -42.13 -3.85 -4.33
N ILE A 83 -42.91 -3.19 -5.18
CA ILE A 83 -43.15 -1.75 -5.10
C ILE A 83 -44.56 -1.49 -4.56
N PRO A 84 -44.71 -1.08 -3.29
CA PRO A 84 -46.03 -0.80 -2.72
C PRO A 84 -46.76 0.28 -3.50
N ASN A 85 -48.08 0.12 -3.63
CA ASN A 85 -48.99 1.11 -4.23
C ASN A 85 -48.67 1.47 -5.70
N ASN A 86 -47.92 0.64 -6.43
CA ASN A 86 -47.67 0.84 -7.86
C ASN A 86 -48.53 -0.11 -8.72
N PRO A 87 -49.49 0.40 -9.51
CA PRO A 87 -50.39 -0.44 -10.30
C PRO A 87 -49.72 -1.10 -11.52
N TYR A 88 -48.55 -0.61 -11.95
CA TYR A 88 -47.82 -1.08 -13.13
C TYR A 88 -46.76 -2.14 -12.81
N LEU A 89 -46.23 -2.17 -11.58
CA LEU A 89 -45.17 -3.08 -11.14
C LEU A 89 -45.69 -4.12 -10.14
N ARG A 90 -46.81 -4.77 -10.49
CA ARG A 90 -47.52 -5.71 -9.59
C ARG A 90 -46.67 -6.92 -9.20
N ASP A 91 -45.88 -7.42 -10.15
CA ASP A 91 -44.99 -8.57 -9.93
C ASP A 91 -43.65 -8.16 -9.30
N GLY A 92 -43.47 -6.87 -9.01
CA GLY A 92 -42.20 -6.28 -8.59
C GLY A 92 -41.28 -5.93 -9.76
N VAL A 93 -40.06 -5.52 -9.42
CA VAL A 93 -39.05 -5.05 -10.36
C VAL A 93 -37.70 -5.67 -10.03
N ASP A 94 -36.97 -6.10 -11.05
CA ASP A 94 -35.56 -6.46 -10.90
C ASP A 94 -34.77 -5.15 -10.69
N PRO A 95 -34.05 -4.97 -9.57
CA PRO A 95 -33.38 -3.70 -9.29
C PRO A 95 -32.37 -3.34 -10.37
N HIS A 96 -32.35 -2.08 -10.79
CA HIS A 96 -31.37 -1.54 -11.73
C HIS A 96 -31.34 -0.01 -11.67
N ILE A 97 -30.21 0.55 -12.11
CA ILE A 97 -30.09 1.97 -12.43
C ILE A 97 -30.56 2.13 -13.87
N TRP A 98 -31.42 3.11 -14.12
CA TRP A 98 -31.92 3.43 -15.46
C TRP A 98 -31.41 4.80 -15.91
N VAL A 99 -30.86 4.84 -17.12
CA VAL A 99 -30.51 6.08 -17.83
C VAL A 99 -31.63 6.38 -18.83
N ASP A 100 -32.49 7.32 -18.49
CA ASP A 100 -33.56 7.80 -19.36
C ASP A 100 -33.20 9.21 -19.89
N GLY A 101 -32.56 9.24 -21.06
CA GLY A 101 -32.02 10.46 -21.64
C GLY A 101 -31.00 11.13 -20.71
N ASN A 102 -31.37 12.27 -20.13
CA ASN A 102 -30.52 13.02 -19.19
C ASN A 102 -30.75 12.64 -17.72
N ARG A 103 -31.74 11.80 -17.42
CA ARG A 103 -32.06 11.38 -16.06
C ARG A 103 -31.41 10.04 -15.76
N ILE A 104 -30.66 9.97 -14.67
CA ILE A 104 -30.04 8.75 -14.18
C ILE A 104 -30.47 8.56 -12.73
N ASP A 105 -31.13 7.45 -12.45
CA ASP A 105 -31.62 7.14 -11.10
C ASP A 105 -31.86 5.62 -10.95
N TRP A 106 -32.07 5.17 -9.74
CA TRP A 106 -32.62 3.84 -9.49
C TRP A 106 -34.08 3.77 -9.96
N TYR A 107 -34.41 2.74 -10.74
CA TYR A 107 -35.76 2.59 -11.26
C TYR A 107 -36.68 1.90 -10.24
N ALA A 108 -37.68 2.66 -9.79
CA ALA A 108 -38.78 2.25 -8.89
C ALA A 108 -38.39 1.77 -7.48
N TYR A 109 -37.19 1.23 -7.29
CA TYR A 109 -36.65 0.78 -6.00
C TYR A 109 -35.28 1.41 -5.76
N HIS A 110 -35.17 2.20 -4.69
CA HIS A 110 -33.90 2.80 -4.24
C HIS A 110 -33.26 1.93 -3.16
N PRO A 111 -32.06 1.36 -3.41
CA PRO A 111 -31.38 0.51 -2.44
C PRO A 111 -31.12 1.25 -1.12
N THR A 112 -31.43 0.58 -0.03
CA THR A 112 -31.20 1.04 1.33
C THR A 112 -29.74 0.87 1.73
N GLN A 113 -29.38 1.39 2.91
CA GLN A 113 -28.04 1.16 3.45
C GLN A 113 -27.72 -0.34 3.65
N GLU A 114 -28.72 -1.15 3.97
CA GLU A 114 -28.53 -2.59 4.15
C GLU A 114 -28.26 -3.30 2.82
N ASP A 115 -28.96 -2.90 1.76
CA ASP A 115 -28.72 -3.43 0.41
C ASP A 115 -27.29 -3.12 -0.06
N TYR A 116 -26.82 -1.90 0.23
CA TYR A 116 -25.43 -1.50 0.01
C TYR A 116 -24.43 -2.34 0.82
N ARG A 117 -24.73 -2.65 2.09
CA ARG A 117 -23.87 -3.53 2.91
C ARG A 117 -23.79 -4.93 2.33
N GLN A 118 -24.90 -5.53 1.90
CA GLN A 118 -24.91 -6.87 1.32
C GLN A 118 -24.11 -6.93 0.02
N LEU A 119 -24.36 -5.99 -0.91
CA LEU A 119 -23.62 -5.93 -2.18
C LEU A 119 -22.12 -5.74 -1.94
N ARG A 120 -21.77 -4.86 -1.00
CA ARG A 120 -20.38 -4.63 -0.59
C ARG A 120 -19.76 -5.87 0.04
N GLN A 121 -20.48 -6.60 0.89
CA GLN A 121 -19.96 -7.81 1.53
C GLN A 121 -19.62 -8.87 0.47
N MET A 122 -20.51 -9.13 -0.48
CA MET A 122 -20.24 -10.07 -1.57
C MET A 122 -19.04 -9.65 -2.43
N ALA A 123 -18.93 -8.35 -2.73
CA ALA A 123 -17.76 -7.81 -3.41
C ALA A 123 -16.47 -8.01 -2.61
N SER A 124 -16.54 -7.78 -1.29
CA SER A 124 -15.43 -8.01 -0.36
C SER A 124 -15.01 -9.46 -0.35
N ASP A 125 -15.94 -10.38 -0.09
CA ASP A 125 -15.66 -11.82 0.00
C ASP A 125 -14.97 -12.34 -1.26
N TYR A 126 -15.44 -11.92 -2.44
CA TYR A 126 -14.80 -12.27 -3.69
C TYR A 126 -13.38 -11.67 -3.79
N VAL A 127 -13.22 -10.37 -3.54
CA VAL A 127 -11.91 -9.69 -3.61
C VAL A 127 -10.90 -10.33 -2.64
N GLU A 128 -11.33 -10.68 -1.42
CA GLU A 128 -10.50 -11.34 -0.40
C GLU A 128 -9.97 -12.70 -0.85
N THR A 129 -10.70 -13.46 -1.68
CA THR A 129 -10.20 -14.75 -2.20
C THR A 129 -8.98 -14.61 -3.12
N PHE A 130 -8.76 -13.42 -3.70
CA PHE A 130 -7.62 -13.12 -4.57
C PHE A 130 -6.52 -12.32 -3.90
N ARG A 131 -6.79 -11.74 -2.73
CA ARG A 131 -5.72 -11.15 -1.92
C ARG A 131 -4.76 -12.28 -1.61
N ILE A 132 -3.49 -12.10 -2.00
CA ILE A 132 -2.47 -13.01 -1.51
C ILE A 132 -2.54 -12.87 0.00
N GLN A 133 -2.70 -13.98 0.72
CA GLN A 133 -2.54 -14.00 2.16
C GLN A 133 -1.07 -13.68 2.47
N VAL A 134 -0.73 -12.40 2.37
CA VAL A 134 0.43 -11.83 3.02
C VAL A 134 -0.11 -11.48 4.40
N PRO A 135 0.33 -12.15 5.47
CA PRO A 135 -0.15 -11.88 6.82
C PRO A 135 -0.16 -10.36 7.06
N ALA A 136 -1.35 -9.84 7.36
CA ALA A 136 -1.53 -8.44 7.67
C ALA A 136 -0.67 -8.09 8.90
N LYS A 137 0.32 -7.20 8.70
CA LYS A 137 1.30 -6.73 9.70
C LYS A 137 2.27 -7.77 10.23
N ASP A 138 3.17 -8.22 9.37
CA ASP A 138 4.58 -7.89 9.52
C ASP A 138 5.14 -7.86 8.10
N HIS A 139 5.74 -6.76 7.68
CA HIS A 139 6.73 -6.89 6.60
C HIS A 139 7.72 -7.88 7.18
N GLY A 140 7.74 -9.12 6.68
CA GLY A 140 8.74 -10.10 7.12
C GLY A 140 10.12 -9.42 7.19
N PRO A 141 11.03 -9.93 8.03
CA PRO A 141 12.28 -9.28 8.40
C PRO A 141 12.84 -8.36 7.31
N LYS A 142 12.98 -7.05 7.57
CA LYS A 142 13.41 -6.10 6.53
C LYS A 142 14.83 -6.44 6.10
N LEU A 143 15.12 -6.35 4.80
CA LEU A 143 16.51 -6.29 4.34
C LEU A 143 17.08 -4.94 4.74
N VAL A 144 17.98 -4.94 5.71
CA VAL A 144 18.67 -3.74 6.22
C VAL A 144 20.11 -3.78 5.73
N TYR A 145 20.46 -2.85 4.85
CA TYR A 145 21.83 -2.69 4.38
C TYR A 145 22.70 -2.02 5.44
N ILE A 146 23.85 -2.59 5.73
CA ILE A 146 24.81 -2.07 6.71
C ILE A 146 25.94 -1.35 5.98
N CYS A 147 25.84 -0.03 5.98
CA CYS A 147 26.82 0.90 5.44
C CYS A 147 27.78 1.30 6.57
N ALA A 148 29.00 0.76 6.57
CA ALA A 148 30.00 0.96 7.62
C ALA A 148 31.41 1.05 7.00
N PRO A 149 32.39 1.70 7.65
CA PRO A 149 33.76 1.73 7.16
C PRO A 149 34.37 0.32 7.17
N LEU A 150 35.15 0.00 6.13
CA LEU A 150 35.98 -1.22 6.08
C LEU A 150 37.49 -0.91 6.04
N ARG A 151 37.92 0.08 5.25
CA ARG A 151 39.34 0.39 5.04
C ARG A 151 40.00 1.00 6.30
N GLY A 152 41.32 0.84 6.40
CA GLY A 152 42.11 1.30 7.55
C GLY A 152 42.31 0.16 8.55
N GLU A 153 41.61 0.22 9.69
CA GLU A 153 41.65 -0.82 10.73
C GLU A 153 40.73 -2.01 10.37
N VAL A 154 41.11 -2.79 9.36
CA VAL A 154 40.26 -3.83 8.73
C VAL A 154 39.69 -4.82 9.75
N GLU A 155 40.50 -5.38 10.63
CA GLU A 155 40.06 -6.36 11.63
C GLU A 155 39.02 -5.77 12.59
N LYS A 156 39.27 -4.54 13.06
CA LYS A 156 38.36 -3.82 13.95
C LYS A 156 37.06 -3.45 13.24
N ASN A 157 37.15 -3.04 11.98
CA ASN A 157 36.00 -2.68 11.16
C ASN A 157 35.13 -3.90 10.82
N ILE A 158 35.73 -5.07 10.60
CA ILE A 158 35.01 -6.34 10.43
C ILE A 158 34.25 -6.70 11.69
N GLU A 159 34.88 -6.59 12.87
CA GLU A 159 34.21 -6.86 14.14
C GLU A 159 33.07 -5.87 14.40
N PHE A 160 33.29 -4.60 14.10
CA PHE A 160 32.26 -3.57 14.18
C PHE A 160 31.06 -3.87 13.26
N ALA A 161 31.32 -4.23 12.00
CA ALA A 161 30.29 -4.61 11.05
C ALA A 161 29.51 -5.86 11.50
N ARG A 162 30.21 -6.85 12.09
CA ARG A 162 29.61 -8.05 12.68
C ARG A 162 28.68 -7.71 13.85
N GLN A 163 29.11 -6.82 14.74
CA GLN A 163 28.28 -6.34 15.85
C GLN A 163 27.00 -5.68 15.33
N LYS A 164 27.11 -4.78 14.34
CA LYS A 164 25.94 -4.11 13.75
C LYS A 164 25.01 -5.07 13.02
N ALA A 165 25.55 -6.08 12.33
CA ALA A 165 24.74 -7.14 11.74
C ALA A 165 24.00 -7.96 12.81
N GLN A 166 24.64 -8.23 13.95
CA GLN A 166 24.00 -8.90 15.06
C GLN A 166 22.87 -8.08 15.70
N GLU A 167 23.05 -6.75 15.85
CA GLU A 167 22.01 -5.85 16.35
C GLU A 167 20.76 -5.87 15.46
N VAL A 168 20.93 -5.79 14.14
CA VAL A 168 19.85 -5.89 13.15
C VAL A 168 19.15 -7.25 13.22
N PHE A 169 19.92 -8.33 13.29
CA PHE A 169 19.38 -9.69 13.41
C PHE A 169 18.55 -9.87 14.69
N GLN A 170 19.06 -9.38 15.83
CA GLN A 170 18.37 -9.44 17.12
C GLN A 170 17.09 -8.59 17.14
N ALA A 171 17.04 -7.52 16.34
CA ALA A 171 15.83 -6.71 16.15
C ALA A 171 14.77 -7.40 15.29
N GLY A 172 15.07 -8.58 14.70
CA GLY A 172 14.15 -9.34 13.87
C GLY A 172 14.21 -9.00 12.38
N ASP A 173 15.21 -8.23 11.95
CA ASP A 173 15.44 -7.86 10.54
C ASP A 173 16.59 -8.69 9.92
N ILE A 174 16.73 -8.66 8.58
CA ILE A 174 17.79 -9.37 7.84
C ILE A 174 18.96 -8.41 7.58
N PRO A 175 20.13 -8.63 8.19
CA PRO A 175 21.32 -7.82 7.91
C PRO A 175 21.93 -8.17 6.55
N VAL A 176 22.12 -7.16 5.70
CA VAL A 176 22.89 -7.26 4.45
C VAL A 176 24.18 -6.46 4.65
N CYS A 177 25.31 -7.16 4.81
CA CYS A 177 26.60 -6.53 5.09
C CYS A 177 27.66 -6.93 4.04
N PRO A 178 27.84 -6.13 2.98
CA PRO A 178 28.82 -6.39 1.92
C PRO A 178 30.25 -6.60 2.44
N HIS A 179 30.62 -5.89 3.51
CA HIS A 179 31.94 -6.00 4.14
C HIS A 179 32.18 -7.32 4.88
N LEU A 180 31.14 -8.11 5.14
CA LEU A 180 31.27 -9.48 5.65
C LEU A 180 31.10 -10.53 4.54
N MET A 181 30.42 -10.15 3.44
CA MET A 181 30.06 -11.04 2.34
C MET A 181 31.15 -11.12 1.25
N PHE A 182 31.69 -9.97 0.84
CA PHE A 182 32.59 -9.88 -0.31
C PHE A 182 34.07 -10.11 0.01
N PRO A 183 34.65 -9.61 1.12
CA PRO A 183 36.08 -9.82 1.39
C PRO A 183 36.54 -11.30 1.42
N PRO A 184 35.72 -12.29 1.85
CA PRO A 184 36.10 -13.70 1.74
C PRO A 184 36.22 -14.25 0.31
N ILE A 185 35.68 -13.55 -0.69
CA ILE A 185 35.58 -14.02 -2.09
C ILE A 185 36.14 -13.05 -3.13
N ALA A 186 36.46 -11.81 -2.73
CA ALA A 186 36.97 -10.75 -3.60
C ALA A 186 38.03 -9.94 -2.85
N ASP A 187 39.23 -9.81 -3.41
CA ASP A 187 40.35 -9.09 -2.81
C ASP A 187 40.12 -7.56 -2.89
N PRO A 188 39.94 -6.85 -1.76
CA PRO A 188 39.78 -5.40 -1.76
C PRO A 188 41.04 -4.64 -2.24
N GLY A 189 42.20 -5.29 -2.28
CA GLY A 189 43.45 -4.76 -2.82
C GLY A 189 43.56 -4.82 -4.34
N ASP A 190 42.75 -5.66 -5.01
CA ASP A 190 42.66 -5.73 -6.46
C ASP A 190 41.62 -4.70 -6.97
N PRO A 191 42.03 -3.69 -7.77
CA PRO A 191 41.13 -2.64 -8.23
C PRO A 191 39.91 -3.14 -9.02
N ALA A 192 40.04 -4.23 -9.78
CA ALA A 192 38.94 -4.76 -10.58
C ALA A 192 37.91 -5.48 -9.69
N GLN A 193 38.40 -6.23 -8.69
CA GLN A 193 37.54 -6.94 -7.74
C GLN A 193 36.86 -5.96 -6.75
N ASP A 194 37.59 -4.96 -6.26
CA ASP A 194 37.03 -3.88 -5.41
C ASP A 194 35.92 -3.13 -6.14
N LEU A 195 36.12 -2.78 -7.42
CA LEU A 195 35.08 -2.11 -8.22
C LEU A 195 33.84 -3.00 -8.39
N ALA A 196 34.03 -4.28 -8.73
CA ALA A 196 32.94 -5.23 -8.88
C ALA A 196 32.14 -5.41 -7.58
N ALA A 197 32.82 -5.55 -6.44
CA ALA A 197 32.19 -5.67 -5.12
C ALA A 197 31.39 -4.41 -4.76
N ARG A 198 31.90 -3.22 -5.07
CA ARG A 198 31.19 -1.94 -4.87
C ARG A 198 29.94 -1.84 -5.74
N GLU A 199 30.01 -2.22 -7.00
CA GLU A 199 28.85 -2.21 -7.90
C GLU A 199 27.77 -3.20 -7.43
N MET A 200 28.17 -4.40 -7.00
CA MET A 200 27.26 -5.38 -6.39
C MET A 200 26.64 -4.84 -5.10
N GLY A 201 27.40 -4.12 -4.27
CA GLY A 201 26.89 -3.42 -3.09
C GLY A 201 25.78 -2.43 -3.42
N LEU A 202 25.96 -1.60 -4.45
CA LEU A 202 24.93 -0.66 -4.91
C LEU A 202 23.65 -1.38 -5.39
N ARG A 203 23.80 -2.54 -6.05
CA ARG A 203 22.66 -3.39 -6.44
C ARG A 203 21.94 -3.99 -5.23
N LEU A 204 22.67 -4.33 -4.16
CA LEU A 204 22.06 -4.78 -2.91
C LEU A 204 21.29 -3.66 -2.22
N VAL A 205 21.80 -2.42 -2.23
CA VAL A 205 21.08 -1.25 -1.70
C VAL A 205 19.69 -1.12 -2.35
N GLU A 206 19.59 -1.27 -3.68
CA GLU A 206 18.31 -1.20 -4.43
C GLU A 206 17.26 -2.21 -3.98
N LYS A 207 17.66 -3.29 -3.31
CA LYS A 207 16.78 -4.37 -2.83
C LYS A 207 16.45 -4.26 -1.34
N CYS A 208 17.16 -3.40 -0.61
CA CYS A 208 16.96 -3.22 0.81
C CYS A 208 15.80 -2.27 1.10
N GLN A 209 15.15 -2.46 2.25
CA GLN A 209 14.07 -1.61 2.73
C GLN A 209 14.58 -0.45 3.60
N GLN A 210 15.85 -0.52 4.03
CA GLN A 210 16.51 0.47 4.87
C GLN A 210 18.03 0.39 4.70
N VAL A 211 18.72 1.51 4.85
CA VAL A 211 20.18 1.58 4.97
C VAL A 211 20.55 2.14 6.34
N ASN A 212 21.31 1.38 7.12
CA ASN A 212 21.91 1.86 8.36
C ASN A 212 23.34 2.31 8.12
N VAL A 213 23.65 3.55 8.46
CA VAL A 213 24.96 4.18 8.27
C VAL A 213 25.65 4.34 9.61
N TYR A 214 26.85 3.75 9.71
CA TYR A 214 27.63 3.69 10.93
C TYR A 214 29.04 4.23 10.74
N GLY A 215 29.55 4.96 11.74
CA GLY A 215 30.91 5.51 11.73
C GLY A 215 31.11 6.69 10.77
N PRO A 216 32.37 7.14 10.59
CA PRO A 216 32.69 8.24 9.69
C PRO A 216 32.39 7.88 8.22
N VAL A 217 31.63 8.74 7.54
CA VAL A 217 31.24 8.52 6.14
C VAL A 217 32.46 8.62 5.23
N THR A 218 32.75 7.53 4.52
CA THR A 218 33.79 7.45 3.50
C THR A 218 33.20 7.70 2.10
N GLU A 219 34.06 7.86 1.08
CA GLU A 219 33.61 8.02 -0.31
C GLU A 219 32.75 6.84 -0.80
N GLY A 220 33.14 5.61 -0.45
CA GLY A 220 32.37 4.40 -0.78
C GLY A 220 30.98 4.40 -0.14
N MET A 221 30.91 4.76 1.14
CA MET A 221 29.64 4.89 1.88
C MET A 221 28.76 6.00 1.29
N TRP A 222 29.36 7.11 0.82
CA TRP A 222 28.61 8.20 0.22
C TRP A 222 27.87 7.75 -1.05
N ALA A 223 28.48 6.89 -1.87
CA ALA A 223 27.82 6.32 -3.05
C ALA A 223 26.59 5.47 -2.67
N GLU A 224 26.68 4.68 -1.60
CA GLU A 224 25.58 3.86 -1.08
C GLU A 224 24.44 4.74 -0.55
N ILE A 225 24.76 5.76 0.25
CA ILE A 225 23.79 6.73 0.79
C ILE A 225 23.11 7.49 -0.35
N HIS A 226 23.89 7.94 -1.33
CA HIS A 226 23.35 8.65 -2.49
C HIS A 226 22.41 7.74 -3.30
N ARG A 227 22.75 6.47 -3.48
CA ARG A 227 21.91 5.49 -4.16
C ARG A 227 20.59 5.26 -3.41
N ALA A 228 20.64 5.11 -2.09
CA ALA A 228 19.46 4.95 -1.24
C ALA A 228 18.53 6.16 -1.32
N ASN A 229 19.07 7.37 -1.17
CA ASN A 229 18.29 8.62 -1.27
C ASN A 229 17.63 8.80 -2.63
N LYS A 230 18.29 8.42 -3.73
CA LYS A 230 17.71 8.50 -5.08
C LYS A 230 16.50 7.59 -5.28
N LEU A 231 16.35 6.56 -4.44
CA LEU A 231 15.30 5.55 -4.51
C LEU A 231 14.30 5.67 -3.35
N ASP A 232 14.35 6.77 -2.60
CA ASP A 232 13.53 7.01 -1.40
C ASP A 232 13.64 5.89 -0.35
N ILE A 233 14.79 5.21 -0.29
CA ILE A 233 15.07 4.19 0.73
C ILE A 233 15.50 4.91 2.02
N PRO A 234 14.85 4.63 3.17
CA PRO A 234 15.19 5.25 4.45
C PRO A 234 16.66 5.03 4.84
N VAL A 235 17.37 6.12 5.10
CA VAL A 235 18.74 6.12 5.62
C VAL A 235 18.71 6.48 7.11
N VAL A 236 19.14 5.53 7.96
CA VAL A 236 19.18 5.69 9.42
C VAL A 236 20.64 5.82 9.85
N THR A 237 20.97 6.87 10.59
CA THR A 237 22.30 7.07 11.18
C THR A 237 22.24 6.78 12.69
N ASP A 238 23.38 6.50 13.31
CA ASP A 238 23.56 6.35 14.78
C ASP A 238 23.32 7.65 15.58
N SER A 239 22.40 8.50 15.11
CA SER A 239 21.80 9.56 15.91
C SER A 239 20.89 8.91 16.95
N GLN A 240 21.44 8.60 18.13
CA GLN A 240 20.62 8.37 19.33
C GLN A 240 19.43 9.35 19.32
N PRO A 241 18.16 8.90 19.43
CA PRO A 241 17.08 9.82 19.70
C PRO A 241 17.34 10.37 21.10
N LYS A 242 17.95 11.57 21.19
CA LYS A 242 17.99 12.34 22.43
C LYS A 242 16.54 12.43 22.90
N GLY A 243 16.24 11.74 24.00
CA GLY A 243 14.92 11.72 24.61
C GLY A 243 14.37 13.14 24.65
N ARG A 244 13.10 13.29 24.25
CA ARG A 244 12.33 14.53 24.41
C ARG A 244 12.56 15.07 25.82
N THR A 245 13.43 16.06 25.95
CA THR A 245 13.45 16.93 27.12
C THR A 245 12.19 17.77 27.02
N THR A 246 11.23 17.43 27.87
CA THR A 246 10.04 18.25 28.08
C THR A 246 10.48 19.68 28.41
N PRO A 247 9.91 20.72 27.76
CA PRO A 247 10.21 22.09 28.13
C PRO A 247 9.75 22.31 29.57
N ARG A 248 10.71 22.57 30.46
CA ARG A 248 10.48 23.03 31.83
C ARG A 248 9.55 24.24 31.77
N ARG A 249 8.32 24.09 32.26
CA ARG A 249 7.39 25.21 32.53
C ARG A 249 8.13 26.25 33.39
N LYS A 250 8.43 27.41 32.81
CA LYS A 250 8.81 28.59 33.59
C LYS A 250 7.64 28.92 34.53
N LYS A 251 7.83 28.76 35.83
CA LYS A 251 6.94 29.32 36.85
C LYS A 251 7.01 30.84 36.70
N SER A 252 5.90 31.42 36.26
CA SER A 252 5.62 32.85 36.36
C SER A 252 5.60 33.25 37.84
N ALA A 253 6.59 34.03 38.27
CA ALA A 253 6.57 34.68 39.56
C ALA A 253 5.43 35.70 39.58
N LYS A 254 4.43 35.47 40.42
CA LYS A 254 3.47 36.50 40.84
C LYS A 254 4.25 37.52 41.68
N ARG A 255 4.27 38.78 41.22
CA ARG A 255 4.51 39.93 42.10
C ARG A 255 3.24 40.12 42.92
N GLU A 256 3.35 39.96 44.23
CA GLU A 256 2.41 40.54 45.19
C GLU A 256 2.78 42.03 45.36
N GLU A 257 1.87 42.90 44.94
CA GLU A 257 1.76 44.26 45.46
C GLU A 257 0.91 44.19 46.72
N VAL A 258 1.45 44.53 47.89
CA VAL A 258 0.68 45.19 48.95
C VAL A 258 1.62 46.11 49.74
N LYS A 259 1.26 47.40 49.70
CA LYS A 259 1.46 48.50 50.66
C LYS A 259 2.49 48.37 51.78
#